data_AF-A0AAV9WX26-F1
#
_entry.id   AF-A0AAV9WX26-F1
#
_cell.length_a   1.000
_cell.length_b   1.000
_cell.length_c   1.000
_cell.angle_alpha   90.00
_cell.angle_beta   90.00
_cell.angle_gamma   90.00
#
_symmetry.space_group_name_H-M   'P 1'
#
loop_
_entity.id
_entity.type
_entity.pdbx_description
1 polymer ?
#
loop_
_entity_poly.entity_id
_entity_poly.type
_entity_poly.pdbx_seq_one_letter_code
_entity_poly.pdbx_strand_id
1 'polypeptide(L)'
;MLHQSINMTASNKSRQLAELTLLETMYPEEFKWKSKRPTSLADGSSDVHNSVDNIPHDESKITEANIEFTLVVHPSYSLEFTLPLRYPSESRPMVYLSCGDSIDTRTRKTAREQLSNLIDRVCNEVGLDVEILDIIIQTVMEEMVATTFTAIDVCDTSNDSS
;
A
#
# COMPACT_ATOMS: atom_id res chain seq x y z
N MET A 1 -17.62 20.11 -16.84
CA MET A 1 -17.40 19.20 -15.70
C MET A 1 -16.35 18.11 -15.97
N LEU A 2 -16.21 17.59 -17.20
CA LEU A 2 -15.18 16.57 -17.53
C LEU A 2 -13.72 17.02 -17.28
N HIS A 3 -13.36 18.26 -17.63
CA HIS A 3 -11.99 18.77 -17.43
C HIS A 3 -11.51 18.79 -15.97
N GLN A 4 -12.43 18.94 -15.02
CA GLN A 4 -12.08 19.05 -13.59
C GLN A 4 -11.74 17.68 -12.99
N SER A 5 -12.46 16.62 -13.40
CA SER A 5 -12.21 15.25 -12.95
C SER A 5 -10.93 14.65 -13.52
N ILE A 6 -10.52 15.05 -14.74
CA ILE A 6 -9.28 14.61 -15.38
C ILE A 6 -8.06 15.20 -14.64
N ASN A 7 -8.10 16.49 -14.31
CA ASN A 7 -7.02 17.16 -13.57
C ASN A 7 -6.81 16.57 -12.17
N MET A 8 -7.90 16.23 -11.47
CA MET A 8 -7.81 15.62 -10.15
C MET A 8 -7.23 14.21 -10.20
N THR A 9 -7.61 13.42 -11.20
CA THR A 9 -7.06 12.07 -11.43
C THR A 9 -5.57 12.10 -11.73
N ALA A 10 -5.11 13.05 -12.57
CA ALA A 10 -3.70 13.22 -12.86
C ALA A 10 -2.91 13.66 -11.60
N SER A 11 -3.48 14.55 -10.79
CA SER A 11 -2.91 14.96 -9.51
C SER A 11 -2.78 13.78 -8.53
N ASN A 12 -3.84 13.00 -8.36
CA ASN A 12 -3.84 11.78 -7.54
C ASN A 12 -2.77 10.79 -7.99
N LYS A 13 -2.66 10.54 -9.29
CA LYS A 13 -1.62 9.66 -9.82
C LYS A 13 -0.22 10.16 -9.50
N SER A 14 0.04 11.46 -9.63
CA SER A 14 1.32 12.05 -9.25
C SER A 14 1.64 11.84 -7.77
N ARG A 15 0.65 12.03 -6.91
CA ARG A 15 0.77 11.86 -5.44
C ARG A 15 1.03 10.41 -5.07
N GLN A 16 0.25 9.49 -5.64
CA GLN A 16 0.45 8.04 -5.51
C GLN A 16 1.88 7.63 -5.88
N LEU A 17 2.38 8.09 -7.03
CA LEU A 17 3.72 7.73 -7.48
C LEU A 17 4.82 8.30 -6.58
N ALA A 18 4.64 9.51 -6.05
CA ALA A 18 5.58 10.11 -5.10
C ALA A 18 5.64 9.30 -3.80
N GLU A 19 4.48 8.97 -3.23
CA GLU A 19 4.38 8.15 -2.02
C GLU A 19 4.98 6.75 -2.23
N LEU A 20 4.66 6.08 -3.35
CA LEU A 20 5.20 4.77 -3.67
C LEU A 20 6.73 4.79 -3.88
N THR A 21 7.27 5.85 -4.48
CA THR A 21 8.72 6.02 -4.64
C THR A 21 9.40 6.17 -3.29
N LEU A 22 8.77 6.89 -2.35
CA LEU A 22 9.25 6.99 -0.99
C LEU A 22 9.23 5.62 -0.30
N LEU A 23 8.13 4.87 -0.37
CA LEU A 23 8.00 3.54 0.23
C LEU A 23 9.01 2.54 -0.32
N GLU A 24 9.23 2.51 -1.63
CA GLU A 24 10.28 1.67 -2.24
C GLU A 24 11.67 1.97 -1.66
N THR A 25 11.93 3.24 -1.36
CA THR A 25 13.23 3.68 -0.82
C THR A 25 13.36 3.35 0.67
N MET A 26 12.26 3.45 1.43
CA MET A 26 12.23 3.15 2.86
C MET A 26 12.22 1.65 3.16
N TYR A 27 11.64 0.84 2.27
CA TYR A 27 11.43 -0.61 2.46
C TYR A 27 11.92 -1.42 1.25
N PRO A 28 13.21 -1.35 0.91
CA PRO A 28 13.73 -1.90 -0.35
C PRO A 28 13.66 -3.44 -0.42
N GLU A 29 13.66 -4.14 0.71
CA GLU A 29 13.61 -5.61 0.75
C GLU A 29 12.17 -6.14 0.90
N GLU A 30 11.32 -5.36 1.56
CA GLU A 30 9.96 -5.73 1.93
C GLU A 30 8.95 -5.36 0.86
N PHE A 31 9.18 -4.26 0.13
CA PHE A 31 8.28 -3.73 -0.87
C PHE A 31 8.38 -4.52 -2.19
N LYS A 32 7.23 -4.94 -2.74
CA LYS A 32 7.15 -5.69 -3.99
C LYS A 32 5.97 -5.23 -4.82
N TRP A 33 6.20 -4.92 -6.08
CA TRP A 33 5.11 -4.69 -7.02
C TRP A 33 4.34 -5.98 -7.31
N LYS A 34 3.01 -5.93 -7.27
CA LYS A 34 2.16 -7.05 -7.74
C LYS A 34 1.96 -7.03 -9.26
N SER A 35 2.14 -5.86 -9.86
CA SER A 35 2.08 -5.64 -11.31
C SER A 35 3.36 -4.98 -11.81
N LYS A 36 3.43 -4.60 -13.08
CA LYS A 36 4.58 -3.82 -13.55
C LYS A 36 4.62 -2.50 -12.78
N ARG A 37 5.79 -2.13 -12.24
CA ARG A 37 6.03 -0.80 -11.68
C ARG A 37 5.48 0.25 -12.65
N PRO A 38 4.53 1.08 -12.22
CA PRO A 38 4.08 2.19 -13.04
C PRO A 38 5.28 3.07 -13.35
N THR A 39 5.60 3.23 -14.63
CA THR A 39 6.61 4.20 -15.06
C THR A 39 6.08 5.59 -14.71
N SER A 40 6.69 6.21 -13.69
CA SER A 40 6.49 7.64 -13.44
C SER A 40 7.05 8.45 -14.61
N LEU A 41 6.50 9.65 -14.82
CA LEU A 41 6.72 10.67 -15.87
C LEU A 41 8.19 11.15 -16.04
N ALA A 42 9.16 10.25 -16.11
CA ALA A 42 10.58 10.57 -16.15
C ALA A 42 11.29 10.10 -17.42
N ASP A 43 10.54 9.77 -18.47
CA ASP A 43 11.13 9.47 -19.77
C ASP A 43 10.52 10.38 -20.84
N GLY A 44 11.31 11.40 -21.20
CA GLY A 44 11.28 11.99 -22.54
C GLY A 44 11.79 11.03 -23.64
N SER A 45 11.79 9.71 -23.41
CA SER A 45 11.93 8.70 -24.47
C SER A 45 10.50 8.32 -24.90
N SER A 46 9.95 8.93 -25.95
CA SER A 46 10.31 8.65 -27.34
C SER A 46 10.56 7.17 -27.62
N ASP A 47 9.60 6.31 -27.28
CA ASP A 47 9.27 5.17 -28.15
C ASP A 47 8.42 5.70 -29.33
N VAL A 48 9.05 6.52 -30.17
CA VAL A 48 8.58 6.86 -31.52
C VAL A 48 9.65 6.40 -32.48
N HIS A 49 9.66 5.09 -32.75
CA HIS A 49 10.21 4.63 -34.01
C HIS A 49 9.17 4.95 -35.10
N ASN A 50 9.50 5.97 -35.89
CA ASN A 50 8.83 6.43 -37.10
C ASN A 50 7.92 5.40 -37.80
N SER A 51 6.63 5.70 -37.86
CA SER A 51 5.87 5.64 -39.10
C SER A 51 4.99 6.89 -39.15
N VAL A 52 5.37 7.77 -40.08
CA VAL A 52 4.71 9.02 -40.41
C VAL A 52 3.28 8.72 -40.88
N ASP A 53 2.34 9.61 -40.57
CA ASP A 53 0.90 9.60 -40.86
C ASP A 53 0.00 8.87 -39.85
N ASN A 54 -0.23 9.52 -38.71
CA ASN A 54 -1.56 9.81 -38.13
C ASN A 54 -1.35 10.33 -36.70
N ILE A 55 -1.67 11.60 -36.45
CA ILE A 55 -1.68 12.19 -35.09
C ILE A 55 -2.80 11.52 -34.29
N PRO A 56 -2.54 10.74 -33.23
CA PRO A 56 -3.58 10.40 -32.26
C PRO A 56 -3.57 11.50 -31.21
N HIS A 57 -4.58 12.35 -31.27
CA HIS A 57 -4.92 13.31 -30.23
C HIS A 57 -5.53 12.52 -29.06
N ASP A 58 -4.69 11.82 -28.30
CA ASP A 58 -5.18 10.92 -27.26
C ASP A 58 -4.33 10.95 -25.99
N GLU A 59 -4.55 11.99 -25.19
CA GLU A 59 -4.12 12.10 -23.80
C GLU A 59 -4.88 11.13 -22.86
N SER A 60 -5.67 10.18 -23.40
CA SER A 60 -6.53 9.27 -22.61
C SER A 60 -5.89 7.93 -22.18
N LYS A 61 -4.58 7.75 -22.29
CA LYS A 61 -3.90 6.57 -21.73
C LYS A 61 -3.22 6.85 -20.40
N ILE A 62 -3.91 7.55 -19.49
CA ILE A 62 -3.70 7.28 -18.07
C ILE A 62 -4.30 5.89 -17.86
N THR A 63 -3.49 4.84 -17.93
CA THR A 63 -3.96 3.46 -17.71
C THR A 63 -4.79 3.41 -16.43
N GLU A 64 -6.09 3.18 -16.59
CA GLU A 64 -7.16 3.19 -15.56
C GLU A 64 -7.03 2.06 -14.52
N ALA A 65 -5.91 1.35 -14.48
CA ALA A 65 -5.70 0.24 -13.57
C ALA A 65 -5.32 0.75 -12.18
N ASN A 66 -5.92 0.15 -11.15
CA ASN A 66 -5.51 0.37 -9.78
C ASN A 66 -4.03 -0.02 -9.61
N ILE A 67 -3.32 0.72 -8.77
CA ILE A 67 -1.92 0.39 -8.45
C ILE A 67 -1.92 -0.66 -7.35
N GLU A 68 -1.19 -1.75 -7.55
CA GLU A 68 -1.13 -2.86 -6.59
C GLU A 68 0.30 -3.21 -6.20
N PHE A 69 0.53 -3.33 -4.90
CA PHE A 69 1.81 -3.73 -4.33
C PHE A 69 1.62 -4.53 -3.04
N THR A 70 2.68 -5.18 -2.61
CA THR A 70 2.75 -5.94 -1.36
C THR A 70 3.92 -5.42 -0.53
N LEU A 71 3.76 -5.41 0.79
CA LEU A 71 4.83 -5.09 1.73
C LEU A 71 4.89 -6.15 2.83
N VAL A 72 6.05 -6.79 2.98
CA VAL A 72 6.27 -7.81 4.00
C VAL A 72 6.57 -7.11 5.33
N VAL A 73 5.64 -7.16 6.29
CA VAL A 73 5.81 -6.52 7.61
C VAL A 73 6.39 -7.46 8.67
N HIS A 74 6.29 -8.77 8.45
CA HIS A 74 6.84 -9.83 9.30
C HIS A 74 6.95 -11.12 8.46
N PRO A 75 7.84 -12.08 8.78
CA PRO A 75 7.93 -13.35 8.03
C PRO A 75 6.60 -14.10 7.85
N SER A 76 5.66 -13.90 8.77
CA SER A 76 4.33 -14.52 8.74
C SER A 76 3.21 -13.60 8.23
N TYR A 77 3.49 -12.33 7.93
CA TYR A 77 2.47 -11.34 7.61
C TYR A 77 2.90 -10.42 6.47
N SER A 78 2.01 -10.21 5.51
CA SER A 78 2.23 -9.27 4.42
C SER A 78 0.99 -8.42 4.20
N LEU A 79 1.19 -7.13 3.99
CA LEU A 79 0.15 -6.18 3.60
C LEU A 79 0.05 -6.15 2.09
N GLU A 80 -1.16 -6.32 1.56
CA GLU A 80 -1.46 -6.18 0.14
C GLU A 80 -2.27 -4.91 -0.07
N PHE A 81 -1.73 -3.99 -0.86
CA PHE A 81 -2.32 -2.70 -1.13
C PHE A 81 -2.91 -2.66 -2.54
N THR A 82 -4.07 -2.02 -2.65
CA THR A 82 -4.68 -1.61 -3.92
C THR A 82 -5.07 -0.15 -3.80
N LEU A 83 -4.48 0.70 -4.63
CA LEU A 83 -4.74 2.13 -4.68
C LEU A 83 -5.75 2.43 -5.77
N PRO A 84 -6.97 2.87 -5.42
CA PRO A 84 -7.92 3.35 -6.41
C PRO A 84 -7.40 4.61 -7.09
N LEU A 85 -7.84 4.85 -8.33
CA LEU A 85 -7.51 6.06 -9.09
C LEU A 85 -7.81 7.39 -8.36
N ARG A 86 -8.78 7.34 -7.44
CA ARG A 86 -9.25 8.50 -6.67
C ARG A 86 -8.52 8.70 -5.33
N TYR A 87 -7.60 7.82 -4.95
CA TYR A 87 -6.76 7.99 -3.77
C TYR A 87 -5.65 9.03 -4.05
N PRO A 88 -5.30 9.92 -3.10
CA PRO A 88 -5.84 10.03 -1.74
C PRO A 88 -7.07 10.94 -1.59
N SER A 89 -7.43 11.70 -2.62
CA SER A 89 -8.40 12.80 -2.48
C SER A 89 -9.84 12.39 -2.21
N GLU A 90 -10.33 11.30 -2.81
CA GLU A 90 -11.75 10.92 -2.68
C GLU A 90 -11.97 9.47 -2.23
N SER A 91 -10.92 8.65 -2.17
CA SER A 91 -11.04 7.25 -1.77
C SER A 91 -9.88 6.80 -0.90
N ARG A 92 -10.15 5.85 -0.01
CA ARG A 92 -9.17 5.18 0.84
C ARG A 92 -8.39 4.12 0.03
N PRO A 93 -7.14 3.79 0.44
CA PRO A 93 -6.48 2.61 -0.08
C PRO A 93 -7.22 1.36 0.41
N MET A 94 -7.27 0.32 -0.41
CA MET A 94 -7.68 -1.00 0.06
C MET A 94 -6.44 -1.72 0.57
N VAL A 95 -6.50 -2.24 1.79
CA VAL A 95 -5.38 -2.96 2.40
C VAL A 95 -5.88 -4.28 2.95
N TYR A 96 -5.18 -5.35 2.62
CA TYR A 96 -5.50 -6.70 3.06
C TYR A 96 -4.30 -7.34 3.76
N LEU A 97 -4.57 -8.06 4.86
CA LEU A 97 -3.54 -8.84 5.55
C LEU A 97 -3.50 -10.28 5.04
N SER A 98 -2.41 -10.62 4.36
CA SER A 98 -2.03 -11.99 4.06
C SER A 98 -1.24 -12.57 5.23
N CYS A 99 -1.57 -13.80 5.62
CA CYS A 99 -0.94 -14.51 6.72
C CYS A 99 -0.34 -15.82 6.20
N GLY A 100 0.85 -16.17 6.68
CA GLY A 100 1.47 -17.45 6.38
C GLY A 100 0.64 -18.64 6.89
N ASP A 101 0.90 -19.82 6.31
CA ASP A 101 0.14 -21.04 6.59
C ASP A 101 0.26 -21.55 8.03
N SER A 102 1.30 -21.13 8.74
CA SER A 102 1.53 -21.46 10.15
C SER A 102 0.60 -20.72 11.11
N ILE A 103 -0.09 -19.67 10.65
CA ILE A 103 -0.99 -18.87 11.49
C ILE A 103 -2.38 -19.50 11.51
N ASP A 104 -2.86 -19.83 12.69
CA ASP A 104 -4.17 -20.46 12.87
C ASP A 104 -5.32 -19.53 12.48
N THR A 105 -6.48 -20.11 12.16
CA THR A 105 -7.65 -19.38 11.69
C THR A 105 -8.15 -18.32 12.67
N ARG A 106 -8.03 -18.52 13.98
CA ARG A 106 -8.48 -17.54 14.97
C ARG A 106 -7.55 -16.33 14.94
N THR A 107 -6.24 -16.54 14.99
CA THR A 107 -5.25 -15.46 14.91
C THR A 107 -5.36 -14.68 13.61
N ARG A 108 -5.57 -15.36 12.46
CA ARG A 108 -5.80 -14.69 11.17
C ARG A 108 -7.03 -13.77 11.17
N LYS A 109 -8.12 -14.18 11.84
CA LYS A 109 -9.34 -13.35 11.96
C LYS A 109 -9.08 -12.13 12.82
N THR A 110 -8.50 -12.32 14.00
CA THR A 110 -8.16 -11.22 14.92
C THR A 110 -7.23 -10.20 14.26
N ALA A 111 -6.17 -10.64 13.59
CA ALA A 111 -5.21 -9.75 12.95
C ALA A 111 -5.84 -8.91 11.82
N ARG A 112 -6.77 -9.51 11.04
CA ARG A 112 -7.51 -8.78 9.98
C ARG A 112 -8.50 -7.78 10.55
N GLU A 113 -9.16 -8.11 11.66
CA GLU A 113 -10.05 -7.18 12.37
C GLU A 113 -9.27 -6.00 12.96
N GLN A 114 -8.11 -6.26 13.57
CA GLN A 114 -7.21 -5.21 14.05
C GLN A 114 -6.75 -4.29 12.93
N LEU A 115 -6.32 -4.84 11.79
CA LEU A 115 -5.95 -4.06 10.62
C LEU A 115 -7.13 -3.19 10.13
N SER A 116 -8.34 -3.75 10.04
CA SER A 116 -9.53 -2.99 9.62
C SER A 116 -9.79 -1.79 10.55
N ASN A 117 -9.74 -2.01 11.86
CA ASN A 117 -9.95 -0.97 12.86
C ASN A 117 -8.86 0.12 12.79
N LEU A 118 -7.61 -0.27 12.54
CA LEU A 118 -6.49 0.65 12.35
C LEU A 118 -6.70 1.52 11.11
N ILE A 119 -7.06 0.93 9.97
CA ILE A 119 -7.29 1.67 8.72
C ILE A 119 -8.44 2.65 8.91
N ASP A 120 -9.54 2.22 9.53
CA ASP A 120 -10.67 3.10 9.81
C ASP A 120 -10.26 4.27 10.71
N ARG A 121 -9.50 4.01 11.77
CA ARG A 121 -8.96 5.04 12.66
C ARG A 121 -8.10 6.06 11.89
N VAL A 122 -7.07 5.59 11.19
CA VAL A 122 -6.14 6.46 10.43
C VAL A 122 -6.89 7.29 9.39
N CYS A 123 -7.77 6.67 8.60
CA CYS A 123 -8.52 7.37 7.57
C CYS A 123 -9.51 8.41 8.15
N ASN A 124 -10.03 8.20 9.35
CA ASN A 124 -10.95 9.13 10.00
C ASN A 124 -10.20 10.28 10.71
N GLU A 125 -9.03 10.01 11.28
CA GLU A 125 -8.23 10.99 12.03
C GLU A 125 -7.48 11.94 11.10
N VAL A 126 -6.85 11.41 10.05
CA VAL A 126 -6.08 12.21 9.08
C VAL A 126 -7.00 12.83 8.02
N GLY A 127 -8.08 12.14 7.68
CA GLY A 127 -9.03 12.57 6.67
C GLY A 127 -8.68 12.11 5.25
N LEU A 128 -9.58 12.39 4.30
CA LEU A 128 -9.33 12.23 2.88
C LEU A 128 -8.52 13.43 2.37
N ASP A 129 -7.74 13.25 1.31
CA ASP A 129 -6.78 14.21 0.74
C ASP A 129 -5.38 14.23 1.37
N VAL A 130 -5.00 13.18 2.10
CA VAL A 130 -3.64 12.97 2.62
C VAL A 130 -3.14 11.57 2.26
N GLU A 131 -1.87 11.49 1.90
CA GLU A 131 -1.09 10.26 1.72
C GLU A 131 -0.88 9.55 3.07
N ILE A 132 -1.40 8.34 3.23
CA ILE A 132 -1.46 7.62 4.53
C ILE A 132 -0.81 6.24 4.52
N LEU A 133 -0.21 5.80 3.41
CA LEU A 133 0.35 4.44 3.30
C LEU A 133 1.46 4.22 4.31
N ASP A 134 2.39 5.17 4.44
CA ASP A 134 3.48 5.10 5.41
C ASP A 134 2.96 5.06 6.87
N ILE A 135 1.94 5.86 7.18
CA ILE A 135 1.31 5.86 8.52
C ILE A 135 0.71 4.48 8.84
N ILE A 136 0.00 3.87 7.88
CA ILE A 136 -0.56 2.52 8.04
C ILE A 136 0.57 1.51 8.26
N ILE A 137 1.62 1.56 7.44
CA ILE A 137 2.75 0.61 7.50
C ILE A 137 3.47 0.70 8.85
N GLN A 138 3.84 1.91 9.27
CA GLN A 138 4.53 2.13 10.55
C GLN A 138 3.69 1.63 11.73
N THR A 139 2.41 1.99 11.76
CA THR A 139 1.52 1.57 12.85
C THR A 139 1.38 0.04 12.91
N VAL A 140 1.24 -0.63 11.76
CA VAL A 140 1.18 -2.11 11.72
C VAL A 140 2.49 -2.74 12.17
N MET A 141 3.64 -2.22 11.71
CA MET A 141 4.94 -2.73 12.12
C MET A 141 5.15 -2.60 13.63
N GLU A 142 4.79 -1.46 14.22
CA GLU A 142 4.86 -1.23 15.66
C GLU A 142 3.94 -2.18 16.46
N GLU A 143 2.69 -2.35 16.03
CA GLU A 143 1.73 -3.23 16.69
C GLU A 143 2.13 -4.72 16.59
N MET A 144 2.70 -5.15 15.45
CA MET A 144 3.17 -6.53 15.26
C MET A 144 4.44 -6.84 16.05
N VAL A 145 5.34 -5.86 16.19
CA VAL A 145 6.52 -5.99 17.06
C VAL A 145 6.06 -6.14 18.52
N ALA A 146 5.14 -5.31 19.00
CA ALA A 146 4.62 -5.38 20.37
C ALA A 146 3.96 -6.73 20.70
N THR A 147 3.24 -7.31 19.73
CA THR A 147 2.60 -8.63 19.89
C THR A 147 3.62 -9.77 19.93
N THR A 148 4.75 -9.64 19.23
CA THR A 148 5.81 -10.66 19.21
C THR A 148 6.60 -10.69 20.53
N PHE A 149 6.83 -9.55 21.17
CA PHE A 149 7.53 -9.47 22.46
C PHE A 149 6.69 -9.97 23.64
N THR A 150 5.36 -9.84 23.60
CA THR A 150 4.48 -10.34 24.67
C THR A 150 4.31 -11.86 24.66
N ALA A 151 4.51 -12.53 23.53
CA ALA A 151 4.44 -13.98 23.44
C ALA A 151 5.69 -14.71 24.00
N ILE A 152 6.84 -14.01 24.05
CA ILE A 152 8.11 -14.58 24.55
C ILE A 152 8.16 -14.56 26.09
N ASP A 153 7.52 -13.59 26.74
CA ASP A 153 7.58 -13.41 28.19
C ASP A 153 6.69 -14.37 28.99
N VAL A 154 5.84 -15.16 28.32
CA VAL A 154 4.94 -16.14 28.98
C VAL A 154 5.61 -17.51 29.15
N CYS A 155 6.76 -17.75 28.53
CA CYS A 155 7.42 -19.06 28.55
C CYS A 155 8.40 -19.28 29.71
N ASP A 156 8.69 -18.27 30.54
CA ASP A 156 9.80 -18.33 31.52
C ASP A 156 9.37 -18.34 33.00
N THR A 157 8.12 -18.69 33.30
CA THR A 157 7.65 -18.86 34.70
C THR A 157 7.10 -20.25 34.98
N SER A 158 7.86 -21.29 34.64
CA SER A 158 7.60 -22.65 35.11
C SER A 158 8.89 -23.44 35.26
N ASN A 159 9.71 -23.10 36.26
CA ASN A 159 10.51 -24.10 36.96
C ASN A 159 11.09 -23.57 38.28
N ASP A 160 11.05 -24.45 39.27
CA ASP A 160 11.60 -24.37 40.64
C ASP A 160 10.94 -23.37 41.60
N SER A 161 10.42 -23.77 42.75
CA SER A 161 11.08 -24.67 43.71
C SER A 161 10.11 -25.48 44.56
N SER A 162 10.64 -26.62 44.99
CA SER A 162 10.08 -27.67 45.84
C SER A 162 9.64 -27.21 47.24
#